data_AF-A0A1H6YFW7-F1
#
_entry.id   AF-A0A1H6YFW7-F1
#
_cell.length_a   1.000
_cell.length_b   1.000
_cell.length_c   1.000
_cell.angle_alpha   90.00
_cell.angle_beta   90.00
_cell.angle_gamma   90.00
#
_symmetry.space_group_name_H-M   'P 1'
#
loop_
_entity.id
_entity.type
_entity.pdbx_description
1 polymer ?
#
loop_
_entity_poly.entity_id
_entity_poly.type
_entity_poly.pdbx_seq_one_letter_code
_entity_poly.pdbx_strand_id
1 'polypeptide(L)' 'LQPITGDKQLILMDIIEDRNHHKTTIFCSQLPVKAWHDLFSEKTIADAFLDRIIHSAIRFELEGESLRKIIKK' A
#
# COMPACT_ATOMS: atom_id res chain seq x y z
N LEU A 1 -12.06 6.87 -5.16
CA LEU A 1 -10.92 5.94 -5.34
C LEU A 1 -11.48 4.66 -5.92
N GLN A 2 -10.82 4.07 -6.92
CA GLN A 2 -11.28 2.78 -7.43
C GLN A 2 -10.90 1.68 -6.42
N PRO A 3 -11.85 0.88 -5.94
CA PRO A 3 -11.53 -0.26 -5.07
C PRO A 3 -10.70 -1.29 -5.82
N ILE A 4 -9.83 -1.97 -5.09
CA ILE A 4 -9.06 -3.13 -5.54
C ILE A 4 -10.00 -4.34 -5.41
N THR A 5 -10.52 -4.81 -6.54
CA THR A 5 -11.54 -5.87 -6.58
C THR A 5 -11.13 -7.00 -7.51
N GLY A 6 -11.60 -8.21 -7.21
CA GLY A 6 -11.41 -9.40 -8.05
C GLY A 6 -9.92 -9.73 -8.23
N ASP A 7 -9.54 -10.11 -9.44
CA ASP A 7 -8.18 -10.58 -9.78
C ASP A 7 -7.07 -9.62 -9.37
N LYS A 8 -7.36 -8.31 -9.32
CA LYS A 8 -6.37 -7.31 -8.89
C LYS A 8 -5.92 -7.52 -7.45
N GLN A 9 -6.81 -8.00 -6.57
CA GLN A 9 -6.46 -8.31 -5.19
C GLN A 9 -5.51 -9.51 -5.10
N LEU A 10 -5.78 -10.54 -5.90
CA LEU A 10 -4.96 -11.75 -5.97
C LEU A 10 -3.58 -11.45 -6.55
N ILE A 11 -3.50 -10.70 -7.64
CA ILE A 11 -2.22 -10.27 -8.22
C ILE A 11 -1.38 -9.49 -7.21
N LEU A 12 -2.02 -8.57 -6.47
CA LEU A 12 -1.33 -7.82 -5.42
C LEU A 12 -0.78 -8.76 -4.34
N MET A 13 -1.59 -9.76 -3.95
CA MET A 13 -1.22 -10.77 -2.97
C MET A 13 -0.03 -11.61 -3.42
N ASP A 14 -0.05 -12.12 -4.66
CA ASP A 14 1.01 -12.94 -5.24
C ASP A 14 2.35 -12.19 -5.25
N ILE A 15 2.32 -10.90 -5.64
CA ILE A 15 3.51 -10.04 -5.63
C ILE A 15 4.05 -9.87 -4.21
N ILE A 16 3.18 -9.69 -3.21
CA ILE A 16 3.62 -9.56 -1.82
C ILE A 16 4.16 -10.87 -1.29
N GLU A 17 3.56 -11.99 -1.62
CA GLU A 17 4.00 -13.30 -1.17
C GLU A 17 5.41 -13.64 -1.67
N ASP A 18 5.70 -13.40 -2.95
CA ASP A 18 7.05 -13.61 -3.52
C ASP A 18 8.12 -12.70 -2.88
N ARG A 19 7.71 -11.52 -2.41
CA ARG A 19 8.64 -10.51 -1.87
C ARG A 19 8.81 -10.58 -0.36
N ASN A 20 7.79 -11.01 0.36
CA ASN A 20 7.77 -11.00 1.82
C ASN A 20 8.92 -11.86 2.36
N HIS A 21 9.67 -11.32 3.33
CA HIS A 21 10.87 -11.94 3.91
C HIS A 21 12.02 -12.29 2.94
N HIS A 22 11.89 -12.01 1.64
CA HIS A 22 12.94 -12.27 0.64
C HIS A 22 13.64 -10.99 0.19
N LYS A 23 12.91 -9.87 0.01
CA LYS A 23 13.46 -8.60 -0.48
C LYS A 23 12.77 -7.39 0.14
N THR A 24 13.54 -6.33 0.38
CA THR A 24 12.99 -5.03 0.82
C THR A 24 12.05 -4.46 -0.24
N THR A 25 10.89 -3.96 0.20
CA THR A 25 9.87 -3.39 -0.68
C THR A 25 9.45 -2.03 -0.15
N ILE A 26 9.42 -1.03 -1.03
CA ILE A 26 9.02 0.34 -0.69
C ILE A 26 7.63 0.59 -1.25
N PHE A 27 6.74 1.09 -0.40
CA PHE A 27 5.38 1.50 -0.78
C PHE A 27 5.25 3.00 -0.63
N CYS A 28 4.71 3.64 -1.66
CA CYS A 28 4.37 5.06 -1.64
C CYS A 28 2.88 5.20 -1.88
N SER A 29 2.17 5.83 -0.95
CA SER A 29 0.73 6.06 -1.07
C SER A 29 0.38 7.49 -0.69
N GLN A 30 -0.64 8.02 -1.36
CA GLN A 30 -1.28 9.28 -0.97
C GLN A 30 -2.31 9.08 0.14
N LEU A 31 -2.61 7.82 0.49
CA LEU A 31 -3.55 7.47 1.53
C LEU A 31 -2.80 6.99 2.76
N PRO A 32 -3.23 7.40 3.96
CA PRO A 32 -2.66 6.86 5.19
C PRO A 32 -2.97 5.36 5.27
N VAL A 33 -2.07 4.59 5.89
CA VAL A 33 -2.16 3.12 5.99
C VAL A 33 -3.50 2.66 6.57
N LYS A 34 -4.07 3.41 7.52
CA LYS A 34 -5.39 3.13 8.12
C LYS A 34 -6.53 3.05 7.10
N ALA A 35 -6.40 3.71 5.95
CA ALA A 35 -7.41 3.71 4.90
C ALA A 35 -7.22 2.56 3.88
N TRP A 36 -6.12 1.81 3.97
CA TRP A 36 -5.80 0.79 2.96
C TRP A 36 -6.73 -0.43 3.06
N HIS A 37 -7.13 -0.81 4.27
CA HIS A 37 -8.06 -1.92 4.50
C HIS A 37 -9.39 -1.74 3.74
N ASP A 38 -9.84 -0.50 3.57
CA ASP A 38 -11.09 -0.17 2.88
C ASP A 38 -10.96 -0.14 1.35
N LEU A 39 -9.73 -0.21 0.83
CA LEU A 39 -9.50 -0.30 -0.61
C LEU A 39 -9.80 -1.69 -1.17
N PHE A 40 -9.78 -2.72 -0.32
CA PHE A 40 -10.02 -4.11 -0.71
C PHE A 40 -11.51 -4.44 -0.57
N SER A 41 -12.09 -5.10 -1.59
CA SER A 41 -13.46 -5.64 -1.49
C SER A 41 -13.52 -6.82 -0.54
N GLU A 42 -12.63 -7.79 -0.71
CA GLU A 42 -12.48 -8.94 0.18
C GLU A 42 -11.65 -8.60 1.43
N LYS A 43 -12.29 -8.62 2.60
CA LYS A 43 -11.65 -8.24 3.87
C LYS A 43 -10.57 -9.21 4.33
N THR A 44 -10.78 -10.51 4.12
CA THR A 44 -9.76 -11.53 4.42
C THR A 44 -8.46 -11.31 3.65
N ILE A 45 -8.56 -10.89 2.38
CA ILE A 45 -7.37 -10.56 1.58
C ILE A 45 -6.72 -9.27 2.10
N ALA A 46 -7.53 -8.28 2.49
CA ALA A 46 -7.04 -7.05 3.09
C ALA A 46 -6.20 -7.33 4.35
N ASP A 47 -6.71 -8.14 5.28
CA ASP A 47 -6.00 -8.51 6.51
C ASP A 47 -4.68 -9.22 6.18
N ALA A 48 -4.74 -10.23 5.32
CA ALA A 48 -3.56 -10.99 4.90
C ALA A 48 -2.48 -10.13 4.22
N PHE A 49 -2.89 -9.18 3.40
CA PHE A 49 -2.00 -8.25 2.72
C PHE A 49 -1.36 -7.25 3.70
N LEU A 50 -2.18 -6.66 4.57
CA LEU A 50 -1.74 -5.68 5.56
C LEU A 50 -0.79 -6.31 6.57
N ASP A 51 -1.07 -7.52 7.06
CA ASP A 51 -0.16 -8.23 7.97
C ASP A 51 1.25 -8.40 7.37
N ARG A 52 1.34 -8.78 6.08
CA ARG A 52 2.64 -9.01 5.42
C ARG A 52 3.44 -7.75 5.19
N ILE A 53 2.79 -6.63 4.90
CA ILE A 53 3.50 -5.37 4.60
C ILE A 53 3.76 -4.58 5.87
N ILE A 54 2.76 -4.48 6.74
CA ILE A 54 2.76 -3.51 7.84
C ILE A 54 3.58 -4.00 9.03
N HIS A 55 3.53 -5.31 9.32
CA HIS A 55 4.07 -5.86 10.56
C HIS A 55 5.57 -5.54 10.75
N SER A 56 6.35 -5.53 9.67
CA SER A 56 7.78 -5.19 9.68
C SER A 56 8.13 -3.87 8.97
N ALA A 57 7.13 -3.04 8.64
CA ALA A 57 7.39 -1.80 7.90
C ALA A 57 7.91 -0.67 8.79
N ILE A 58 8.91 0.04 8.28
CA ILE A 58 9.25 1.39 8.72
C ILE A 58 8.32 2.36 8.00
N ARG A 59 7.60 3.19 8.76
CA ARG A 59 6.60 4.11 8.21
C ARG A 59 7.12 5.55 8.24
N PHE A 60 6.90 6.25 7.14
CA PHE A 60 7.20 7.67 7.01
C PHE A 60 5.92 8.39 6.58
N GLU A 61 5.41 9.28 7.43
CA GLU A 61 4.32 10.18 7.06
C GLU A 61 4.95 11.48 6.53
N LEU A 62 4.71 11.76 5.25
CA LEU A 62 5.26 12.93 4.57
C LEU A 62 4.25 14.06 4.61
N GLU A 63 4.69 15.23 5.05
CA GLU A 63 3.90 16.44 5.13
C GLU A 63 4.53 17.56 4.27
N GLY A 64 3.72 18.56 3.92
CA GLY A 64 4.16 19.75 3.19
C GLY A 64 3.52 19.93 1.82
N GLU A 65 3.88 21.03 1.15
CA GLU A 65 3.35 21.35 -0.16
C GLU A 65 3.98 20.50 -1.28
N SER A 66 3.22 20.30 -2.36
CA SER A 66 3.75 19.61 -3.54
C SER A 66 4.93 20.37 -4.13
N LEU A 67 6.09 19.69 -4.21
CA LEU A 67 7.27 20.23 -4.90
C LEU A 67 6.98 20.65 -6.35
N ARG A 68 5.98 20.06 -7.01
CA ARG A 68 5.56 20.45 -8.37
C ARG A 68 5.02 21.88 -8.44
N LYS A 69 4.42 22.40 -7.36
CA LYS A 69 3.96 23.80 -7.28
C LYS A 69 5.15 24.75 -7.11
N ILE A 70 6.14 24.33 -6.34
CA ILE A 70 7.33 25.13 -6.02
C ILE A 70 8.22 25.31 -7.24
N ILE A 71 8.40 24.26 -8.05
CA ILE A 71 9.28 24.27 -9.23
C ILE A 71 8.66 25.00 -10.43
N LYS A 72 7.32 25.13 -10.48
CA LYS A 72 6.61 25.85 -11.56
C LYS A 72 6.56 27.37 -11.37
N LYS A 73 7.29 27.89 -10.38
CA LYS A 73 7.41 29.32 -10.08
C LYS A 73 8.78 29.82 -10.53
#